data_AF-A0A845SJE2-F1
#
_entry.id   AF-A0A845SJE2-F1
#
_cell.length_a   1.000
_cell.length_b   1.000
_cell.length_c   1.000
_cell.angle_alpha   90.00
_cell.angle_beta   90.00
_cell.angle_gamma   90.00
#
_symmetry.space_group_name_H-M   'P 1'
#
loop_
_entity.id
_entity.type
_entity.pdbx_description
1 polymer ?
#
loop_
_entity_poly.entity_id
_entity_poly.type
_entity_poly.pdbx_seq_one_letter_code
_entity_poly.pdbx_strand_id
1 'polypeptide(L)' 'MYRIIMLSALAALLSACARPEMAGCNDISCRPVSDPHSLSVWWQPDLRNGAWDYTRLSVNE' A
#
# COMPACT_ATOMS: atom_id res chain seq x y z
N MET A 1 -16.84 13.70 -30.32
CA MET A 1 -15.92 12.54 -30.26
C MET A 1 -14.62 12.85 -29.52
N TYR A 2 -13.87 13.91 -29.88
CA TYR A 2 -12.57 14.26 -29.29
C TYR A 2 -12.55 14.41 -27.75
N ARG A 3 -13.64 14.96 -27.19
CA ARG A 3 -13.80 15.17 -25.75
C ARG A 3 -13.84 13.86 -24.96
N ILE A 4 -14.44 12.80 -25.53
CA ILE A 4 -14.49 11.48 -24.91
C ILE A 4 -13.11 10.83 -24.94
N ILE A 5 -12.38 10.97 -26.06
CA ILE A 5 -11.03 10.43 -26.22
C ILE A 5 -10.06 11.05 -25.21
N MET A 6 -10.12 12.37 -25.00
CA MET A 6 -9.31 13.07 -24.00
C MET A 6 -9.63 12.59 -22.58
N LEU A 7 -10.91 12.42 -22.25
CA LEU A 7 -11.32 11.94 -20.92
C LEU A 7 -10.85 10.50 -20.67
N SER A 8 -10.94 9.61 -21.66
CA SER A 8 -10.45 8.23 -21.52
C SER A 8 -8.93 8.16 -21.39
N ALA A 9 -8.20 8.98 -22.14
CA ALA A 9 -6.74 9.03 -22.04
C ALA A 9 -6.31 9.53 -20.66
N LEU A 10 -6.95 10.60 -20.15
CA LEU A 10 -6.69 11.14 -18.83
C LEU A 10 -7.00 10.11 -17.74
N ALA A 11 -8.15 9.43 -17.81
CA ALA A 11 -8.50 8.38 -16.85
C ALA A 11 -7.48 7.21 -16.83
N ALA A 12 -6.97 6.81 -18.01
CA ALA A 12 -5.94 5.78 -18.11
C ALA A 12 -4.57 6.23 -17.57
N LEU A 13 -4.22 7.51 -17.71
CA LEU A 13 -3.03 8.10 -17.10
C LEU A 13 -3.14 8.12 -15.57
N LEU A 14 -4.32 8.46 -15.03
CA LEU A 14 -4.54 8.47 -13.58
C LEU A 14 -4.55 7.06 -12.97
N SER A 15 -5.02 6.02 -13.68
CA SER A 15 -5.01 4.65 -13.15
C SER A 15 -3.60 4.04 -13.05
N ALA A 16 -2.65 4.48 -13.88
CA ALA A 16 -1.25 4.09 -13.76
C ALA A 16 -0.53 4.77 -12.57
N CYS A 17 -1.00 5.95 -12.17
CA CYS A 17 -0.50 6.66 -10.99
C CYS A 17 -1.23 6.30 -9.70
N ALA A 18 -2.41 5.69 -9.81
CA ALA A 18 -3.06 5.06 -8.68
C ALA A 18 -2.18 3.91 -8.23
N ARG A 19 -1.39 4.16 -7.17
CA ARG A 19 -0.73 3.10 -6.43
C ARG A 19 -1.84 2.12 -6.08
N PRO A 20 -1.84 0.90 -6.62
CA PRO A 20 -2.79 -0.07 -6.15
C PRO A 20 -2.56 -0.12 -4.65
N GLU A 21 -3.63 -0.04 -3.85
CA GLU A 21 -3.59 -0.70 -2.56
C GLU A 21 -3.46 -2.17 -2.90
N MET A 22 -2.21 -2.57 -3.22
CA MET A 22 -1.87 -3.93 -3.56
C MET A 22 -2.44 -4.74 -2.42
N ALA A 23 -3.18 -5.79 -2.74
CA ALA A 23 -3.37 -6.90 -1.82
C ALA A 23 -1.94 -7.39 -1.52
N GLY A 24 -1.39 -6.75 -0.49
CA GLY A 24 -0.03 -6.32 -0.19
C GLY A 24 1.19 -6.60 -1.05
N CYS A 25 2.26 -6.03 -0.53
CA CYS A 25 3.56 -5.94 -1.14
C CYS A 25 4.49 -6.98 -0.51
N ASN A 26 4.92 -7.97 -1.31
CA ASN A 26 5.89 -8.99 -0.89
C ASN A 26 7.33 -8.49 -0.96
N ASP A 27 7.50 -7.24 -1.41
CA ASP A 27 8.79 -6.62 -1.56
C ASP A 27 9.15 -5.86 -0.28
N ILE A 28 10.43 -5.91 0.11
CA ILE A 28 10.95 -5.18 1.28
C ILE A 28 10.65 -3.67 1.12
N SER A 29 10.62 -3.20 -0.12
CA SER A 29 10.44 -1.81 -0.50
C SER A 29 9.08 -1.21 -0.13
N CYS A 30 8.03 -2.03 0.05
CA CYS A 30 6.71 -1.54 0.48
C CYS A 30 6.21 -2.14 1.80
N ARG A 31 7.13 -2.66 2.62
CA ARG A 31 6.84 -2.93 4.03
C ARG A 31 6.51 -1.60 4.75
N PRO A 32 5.45 -1.55 5.57
CA PRO A 32 5.16 -0.37 6.38
C PRO A 32 6.34 -0.06 7.32
N VAL A 33 6.91 1.13 7.19
CA VAL A 33 8.02 1.63 8.03
C VAL A 33 7.51 2.19 9.35
N SER A 34 8.38 2.14 10.35
CA SER A 34 8.09 2.71 11.67
C SER A 34 8.31 4.22 11.63
N ASP A 35 7.47 4.92 12.39
CA ASP A 35 7.50 6.38 12.54
C ASP A 35 7.82 6.73 14.00
N PRO A 36 8.22 7.97 14.32
CA PRO A 36 8.63 8.35 15.68
C PRO A 36 7.59 8.10 16.78
N HIS A 37 6.32 7.97 16.40
CA HIS A 37 5.20 7.73 17.32
C HIS A 37 4.57 6.34 17.12
N SER A 38 5.02 5.55 16.14
CA SER A 38 4.44 4.23 15.90
C SER A 38 5.48 3.22 15.39
N LEU A 39 5.52 2.06 16.03
CA LEU A 39 6.36 0.94 15.63
C LEU A 39 5.55 -0.05 14.79
N SER A 40 6.05 -0.37 13.60
CA SER A 40 5.44 -1.32 12.67
C SER A 40 6.15 -2.67 12.71
N VAL A 41 5.49 -3.68 13.28
CA VAL A 41 5.97 -5.06 13.29
C VAL A 41 5.45 -5.79 12.05
N TRP A 42 6.37 -6.21 11.17
CA TRP A 42 6.05 -7.07 10.05
C TRP A 42 6.38 -8.50 10.41
N TRP A 43 5.35 -9.32 10.51
CA TRP A 43 5.49 -10.73 10.84
C TRP A 43 6.12 -11.51 9.68
N GLN A 44 6.63 -12.70 9.95
CA GLN A 44 7.00 -13.63 8.88
C GLN A 44 5.72 -14.28 8.30
N PRO A 45 5.75 -14.81 7.07
CA PRO A 45 4.57 -15.41 6.44
C PRO A 45 3.84 -16.42 7.33
N ASP A 46 4.60 -17.24 8.05
CA ASP A 46 4.07 -18.32 8.90
C ASP A 46 3.40 -17.81 10.19
N LEU A 47 3.63 -16.55 10.55
CA LEU A 47 3.09 -15.91 11.77
C LEU A 47 1.92 -14.95 11.47
N ARG A 48 1.52 -14.82 10.20
CA ARG A 48 0.44 -13.92 9.79
C ARG A 48 -0.91 -14.63 9.73
N ASN A 49 -1.99 -13.94 10.11
CA ASN A 49 -3.35 -14.44 9.88
C ASN A 49 -3.88 -14.13 8.46
N GLY A 50 -3.16 -13.30 7.70
CA GLY A 50 -3.45 -12.99 6.30
C GLY A 50 -2.16 -12.61 5.56
N ALA A 51 -2.16 -12.64 4.24
CA ALA A 51 -0.92 -12.49 3.44
C ALA A 51 -0.09 -11.22 3.77
N TRP A 52 -0.71 -10.20 4.36
CA TRP A 52 -0.15 -8.86 4.57
C TRP A 52 -0.31 -8.35 5.99
N ASP A 53 -0.52 -9.26 6.93
CA ASP A 53 -0.83 -8.91 8.31
C ASP A 53 0.40 -8.26 9.00
N TYR A 54 0.16 -7.14 9.66
CA TYR A 54 1.17 -6.38 10.40
C TYR A 54 0.55 -5.73 11.61
N THR A 55 1.35 -5.55 12.66
CA THR A 55 0.90 -4.89 13.88
C THR A 55 1.53 -3.51 13.96
N ARG A 56 0.71 -2.49 14.17
CA ARG A 56 1.19 -1.13 14.47
C ARG A 56 0.93 -0.86 15.94
N LEU A 57 2.00 -0.57 16.67
CA LEU A 57 1.99 -0.21 18.07
C LEU A 57 2.31 1.28 18.18
N SER A 58 1.65 2.00 19.08
CA SER A 58 2.01 3.37 19.42
C SER A 58 3.07 3.37 20.51
N VAL A 59 3.99 4.33 20.45
CA VAL A 59 5.16 4.40 21.35
C VAL A 59 4.83 5.16 22.65
N ASN A 60 3.69 5.86 22.67
CA ASN A 60 3.39 6.89 23.67
C ASN A 60 2.22 6.53 24.61
N GLU A 61 1.81 5.27 24.64
CA GLU A 61 0.67 4.75 25.43
C GLU A 61 1.09 3.56 26.28
#